data_AF-A0A0A7MA87-F1
#
_entry.id   AF-A0A0A7MA87-F1
#
_cell.length_a   1.000
_cell.length_b   1.000
_cell.length_c   1.000
_cell.angle_alpha   90.00
_cell.angle_beta   90.00
_cell.angle_gamma   90.00
#
_symmetry.space_group_name_H-M   'P 1'
#
loop_
_entity.id
_entity.type
_entity.pdbx_description
1 polymer ?
#
loop_
_entity_poly.entity_id
_entity_poly.type
_entity_poly.pdbx_seq_one_letter_code
_entity_poly.pdbx_strand_id
1 'polypeptide(L)' 'KVQEEIERVIGRNRSPCMQDRSHMPYTDAVVHEVQRYIDLLPTSLPHAVTCDIKFRNYLIPK' A
#
# COMPACT_ATOMS: atom_id res chain seq x y z
N LYS A 1 10.66 -17.37 -4.83
CA LYS A 1 9.24 -17.00 -5.06
C LYS A 1 9.05 -15.62 -5.71
N VAL A 2 9.45 -14.49 -5.10
CA VAL A 2 9.33 -13.16 -5.75
C VAL A 2 10.21 -13.09 -7.02
N GLN A 3 11.51 -13.43 -6.92
CA GLN A 3 12.38 -13.49 -8.10
C GLN A 3 11.85 -14.45 -9.18
N GLU A 4 11.32 -15.61 -8.81
CA GLU A 4 10.77 -16.58 -9.77
C GLU A 4 9.56 -16.01 -10.53
N GLU A 5 8.67 -15.29 -9.87
CA GLU A 5 7.53 -14.63 -10.51
C GLU A 5 8.00 -13.52 -11.46
N ILE A 6 8.98 -12.72 -11.03
CA ILE A 6 9.60 -11.67 -11.85
C ILE A 6 10.26 -12.25 -13.09
N GLU A 7 11.09 -13.29 -12.94
CA GLU A 7 11.74 -13.95 -14.07
C GLU A 7 10.73 -14.55 -15.04
N ARG A 8 9.62 -15.11 -14.54
CA ARG A 8 8.56 -15.68 -15.38
C ARG A 8 7.78 -14.64 -16.17
N VAL A 9 7.49 -13.48 -15.59
CA VAL A 9 6.63 -12.44 -16.20
C VAL A 9 7.42 -11.44 -17.06
N ILE A 10 8.62 -11.07 -16.62
CA ILE A 10 9.43 -10.02 -17.23
C ILE A 10 10.58 -10.60 -18.05
N GLY A 11 11.15 -11.73 -17.60
CA GLY A 11 12.37 -12.30 -18.18
C GLY A 11 13.61 -11.46 -17.84
N ARG A 12 14.71 -11.68 -18.57
CA ARG A 12 16.00 -11.02 -18.35
C ARG A 12 16.33 -9.90 -19.35
N ASN A 13 15.47 -9.70 -20.34
CA ASN A 13 15.75 -8.82 -21.49
C ASN A 13 15.14 -7.41 -21.34
N ARG A 14 14.31 -7.17 -20.33
CA ARG A 14 13.66 -5.87 -20.08
C ARG A 14 13.55 -5.59 -18.58
N SER A 15 13.49 -4.31 -18.24
CA SER A 15 13.23 -3.86 -16.87
C SER A 15 11.73 -3.91 -16.55
N PRO A 16 11.34 -4.13 -15.27
CA PRO A 16 9.95 -4.06 -14.84
C PRO A 16 9.31 -2.70 -15.12
N CYS A 17 8.05 -2.68 -15.57
CA CYS A 17 7.25 -1.46 -15.67
C CYS A 17 5.92 -1.58 -14.93
N MET A 18 5.22 -0.45 -14.73
CA MET A 18 3.94 -0.43 -13.99
C MET A 18 2.84 -1.28 -14.65
N GLN A 19 2.92 -1.54 -15.95
CA GLN A 19 1.96 -2.38 -16.68
C GLN A 19 2.12 -3.86 -16.33
N ASP A 20 3.31 -4.28 -15.87
CA ASP A 20 3.57 -5.67 -15.48
C ASP A 20 3.00 -5.99 -14.09
N ARG A 21 2.62 -4.97 -13.31
CA ARG A 21 2.13 -5.13 -11.93
C ARG A 21 0.91 -6.05 -11.85
N SER A 22 -0.03 -5.95 -12.79
CA SER A 22 -1.23 -6.82 -12.82
C SER A 22 -0.90 -8.29 -13.04
N HIS A 23 0.29 -8.60 -13.56
CA HIS A 23 0.74 -9.96 -13.85
C HIS A 23 1.65 -10.53 -12.75
N MET A 24 1.97 -9.76 -11.70
CA MET A 24 2.84 -10.17 -10.59
C MET A 24 2.11 -10.08 -9.22
N PRO A 25 1.04 -10.86 -9.00
CA PRO A 25 0.24 -10.79 -7.79
C PRO A 25 1.02 -11.14 -6.52
N TYR A 26 2.01 -12.04 -6.59
CA TYR A 26 2.79 -12.41 -5.41
C TYR A 26 3.75 -11.27 -5.00
N THR A 27 4.40 -10.65 -5.97
CA THR A 27 5.25 -9.47 -5.76
C THR A 27 4.45 -8.31 -5.21
N ASP A 28 3.25 -8.07 -5.75
CA ASP A 28 2.34 -7.03 -5.25
C ASP A 28 1.88 -7.32 -3.81
N ALA A 29 1.54 -8.57 -3.49
CA ALA A 29 1.19 -8.97 -2.13
C ALA A 29 2.36 -8.77 -1.14
N VAL A 30 3.60 -9.09 -1.54
CA VAL A 30 4.79 -8.87 -0.70
C VAL A 30 5.00 -7.38 -0.42
N VAL A 31 4.82 -6.50 -1.41
CA VAL A 31 4.91 -5.04 -1.20
C VAL A 31 3.87 -4.57 -0.19
N HIS A 32 2.62 -5.03 -0.31
CA HIS A 32 1.56 -4.66 0.63
C HIS A 32 1.81 -5.21 2.04
N GLU A 33 2.35 -6.42 2.18
CA GLU A 33 2.72 -6.97 3.48
C GLU A 33 3.85 -6.20 4.15
N VAL A 34 4.84 -5.77 3.37
CA VAL A 34 5.90 -4.88 3.85
C VAL A 34 5.32 -3.54 4.29
N GLN A 35 4.42 -2.93 3.51
CA GLN A 35 3.73 -1.69 3.92
C GLN A 35 2.86 -1.86 5.18
N ARG A 36 2.22 -3.02 5.35
CA ARG A 36 1.43 -3.36 6.55
C ARG A 36 2.31 -3.53 7.78
N TYR A 37 3.50 -4.11 7.62
CA TYR A 37 4.42 -4.39 8.71
C TYR A 37 5.26 -3.17 9.09
N ILE A 38 5.69 -2.36 8.12
CA ILE A 38 6.50 -1.19 8.41
C ILE A 38 5.62 -0.10 9.02
N ASP A 39 6.01 0.33 10.22
CA ASP A 39 5.37 1.42 10.94
C ASP A 39 5.92 2.78 10.48
N LEU A 40 5.76 3.10 9.19
CA LEU A 40 6.29 4.35 8.59
C LEU A 40 5.66 5.59 9.23
N LEU A 41 4.37 5.51 9.57
CA LEU A 41 3.61 6.54 10.27
C LEU A 41 2.71 5.87 11.30
N PRO A 42 3.23 5.54 12.50
CA PRO A 42 2.51 4.76 13.52
C PRO A 42 1.15 5.34 13.92
N THR A 43 1.02 6.66 13.83
CA THR A 43 -0.20 7.39 14.19
C THR A 43 -0.82 8.12 13.00
N SER A 44 -0.46 7.75 11.76
CA SER A 44 -0.78 8.50 10.55
C SER A 44 -0.43 10.00 10.68
N LEU A 45 -0.91 10.85 9.78
CA LEU A 45 -0.77 12.29 9.95
C LEU A 45 -1.86 12.82 10.89
N PRO A 46 -1.60 13.86 11.69
CA PRO A 46 -2.65 14.54 12.43
C PRO A 46 -3.75 15.03 11.48
N HIS A 47 -4.99 14.69 11.78
CA HIS A 47 -6.17 15.15 11.06
C HIS A 47 -7.02 16.05 11.96
N ALA A 48 -7.62 17.10 11.38
CA ALA A 48 -8.58 17.97 12.04
C ALA A 48 -9.87 18.04 11.21
N VAL A 49 -11.01 18.17 11.89
CA VAL A 49 -12.30 18.29 11.20
C VAL A 49 -12.50 19.72 10.74
N THR A 50 -13.11 19.92 9.57
CA THR A 50 -13.33 21.26 9.00
C THR A 50 -14.59 21.94 9.54
N CYS A 51 -15.46 21.17 10.19
CA CYS A 51 -16.68 21.56 10.88
C CYS A 51 -16.99 20.55 12.00
N ASP A 52 -17.84 20.94 12.95
CA ASP A 52 -18.27 20.06 14.04
C ASP A 52 -19.01 18.85 13.48
N ILE A 53 -18.52 17.65 13.80
CA ILE A 53 -19.15 16.39 13.37
C ILE A 53 -19.47 15.51 14.56
N LYS A 54 -20.62 14.84 14.50
CA LYS A 54 -20.92 13.74 15.41
C LYS A 54 -20.47 12.44 14.77
N PHE A 55 -19.36 11.88 15.25
CA PHE A 55 -18.89 10.56 14.82
C PHE A 55 -19.22 9.53 15.89
N ARG A 56 -20.11 8.58 15.55
CA ARG A 56 -20.70 7.65 16.52
C ARG A 56 -21.36 8.44 17.67
N ASN A 57 -20.98 8.17 18.91
CA ASN A 57 -21.49 8.87 20.10
C ASN A 57 -20.57 10.02 20.58
N TYR A 58 -19.58 10.42 19.76
CA TYR A 58 -18.66 11.51 20.09
C TYR A 58 -18.94 12.74 19.23
N LEU A 59 -18.91 13.91 19.85
CA LEU A 59 -18.87 15.20 19.15
C LEU A 59 -17.39 15.58 18.96
N ILE A 60 -16.97 15.74 17.72
CA ILE A 60 -15.62 16.19 17.35
C ILE A 60 -15.75 17.65 16.91
N PRO A 61 -15.26 18.62 17.71
CA PRO A 61 -15.31 20.03 17.35
C PRO A 61 -14.25 20.37 16.29
N LYS A 62 -14.52 21.42 15.53
CA LYS A 62 -13.56 22.06 14.62
C LYS A 62 -12.31 22.56 15.33
#